data_AF-A0A952B7C2-F1
#
_entry.id   AF-A0A952B7C2-F1
#
_cell.length_a   1.000
_cell.length_b   1.000
_cell.length_c   1.000
_cell.angle_alpha   90.00
_cell.angle_beta   90.00
_cell.angle_gamma   90.00
#
_symmetry.space_group_name_H-M   'P 1'
#
loop_
_entity.id
_entity.type
_entity.pdbx_description
1 polymer ?
#
loop_
_entity_poly.entity_id
_entity_poly.type
_entity_poly.pdbx_seq_one_letter_code
_entity_poly.pdbx_strand_id
1 'polypeptide(L)'
;MKPINALMEIVDEHITKGQFDITRMYVNAYNFGDCPTVHTDYDAERHYTMLYYVNPMWHADWSGETVFYNEARDDIIKSVYPTPGRITFFDARIPHSARTPSRTCDFIRYTIAAKLIKK
;
A
#
# COMPACT_ATOMS: atom_id res chain seq x y z
N MET A 1 8.11 23.34 -7.79
CA MET A 1 8.40 21.91 -7.55
C MET A 1 7.17 21.11 -7.95
N LYS A 2 7.31 19.98 -8.67
CA LYS A 2 6.14 19.13 -8.97
C LYS A 2 5.62 18.52 -7.66
N PRO A 3 4.30 18.45 -7.41
CA PRO A 3 3.74 18.00 -6.12
C PRO A 3 4.25 16.62 -5.66
N ILE A 4 4.53 15.72 -6.59
CA ILE A 4 5.04 14.37 -6.33
C ILE A 4 6.45 14.39 -5.69
N ASN A 5 7.30 15.35 -6.04
CA ASN A 5 8.68 15.42 -5.52
C ASN A 5 8.69 15.85 -4.06
N ALA A 6 7.84 16.82 -3.69
CA ALA A 6 7.72 17.26 -2.31
C ALA A 6 7.28 16.12 -1.38
N LEU A 7 6.36 15.26 -1.85
CA LEU A 7 5.95 14.09 -1.08
C LEU A 7 7.08 13.06 -0.94
N MET A 8 7.90 12.84 -1.99
CA MET A 8 9.07 11.96 -1.87
C MET A 8 10.07 12.49 -0.85
N GLU A 9 10.33 13.80 -0.84
CA GLU A 9 11.22 14.44 0.14
C GLU A 9 10.71 14.26 1.57
N ILE A 10 9.41 14.48 1.81
CA ILE A 10 8.80 14.28 3.14
C ILE A 10 8.92 12.81 3.58
N VAL A 11 8.62 11.87 2.69
CA VAL A 11 8.77 10.43 2.97
C VAL A 11 10.22 10.10 3.29
N ASP A 12 11.17 10.67 2.53
CA ASP A 12 12.57 10.38 2.72
C ASP A 12 13.10 10.90 4.06
N GLU A 13 12.75 12.13 4.39
CA GLU A 13 13.18 12.80 5.61
C GLU A 13 12.55 12.19 6.86
N HIS A 14 11.25 11.91 6.84
CA HIS A 14 10.49 11.59 8.06
C HIS A 14 10.27 10.08 8.27
N ILE A 15 10.22 9.29 7.20
CA ILE A 15 9.87 7.86 7.27
C ILE A 15 11.11 6.99 7.05
N THR A 16 11.77 7.12 5.90
CA THR A 16 12.92 6.26 5.55
C THR A 16 14.24 6.77 6.10
N LYS A 17 14.31 8.04 6.51
CA LYS A 17 15.48 8.71 7.09
C LYS A 17 16.72 8.58 6.22
N GLY A 18 16.56 8.71 4.90
CA GLY A 18 17.65 8.58 3.93
C GLY A 18 18.20 7.17 3.75
N GLN A 19 17.64 6.14 4.39
CA GLN A 19 18.13 4.75 4.31
C GLN A 19 17.66 4.00 3.06
N PHE A 20 16.75 4.60 2.29
CA PHE A 20 16.12 3.99 1.13
C PHE A 20 16.12 4.96 -0.05
N ASP A 21 16.21 4.41 -1.26
CA ASP A 21 15.98 5.13 -2.50
C ASP A 21 14.54 4.91 -2.97
N ILE A 22 13.78 6.00 -3.14
CA ILE A 22 12.42 5.95 -3.68
C ILE A 22 12.51 5.90 -5.20
N THR A 23 12.20 4.74 -5.78
CA THR A 23 12.30 4.52 -7.22
C THR A 23 11.05 4.93 -7.99
N ARG A 24 9.87 4.71 -7.39
CA ARG A 24 8.57 4.99 -7.99
C ARG A 24 7.57 5.39 -6.92
N MET A 25 6.67 6.30 -7.25
CA MET A 25 5.51 6.63 -6.42
C MET A 25 4.28 6.86 -7.30
N TYR A 26 3.16 6.27 -6.90
CA TYR A 26 1.90 6.34 -7.66
C TYR A 26 0.70 6.17 -6.73
N VAL A 27 -0.49 6.45 -7.26
CA VAL A 27 -1.76 6.29 -6.53
C VAL A 27 -2.46 5.04 -7.04
N ASN A 28 -2.86 4.16 -6.12
CA ASN A 28 -3.88 3.15 -6.41
C ASN A 28 -5.25 3.74 -6.15
N ALA A 29 -6.21 3.40 -7.01
CA ALA A 29 -7.61 3.73 -6.86
C ALA A 29 -8.41 2.45 -7.07
N TYR A 30 -9.12 2.00 -6.04
CA TYR A 30 -9.97 0.81 -6.12
C TYR A 30 -11.42 1.16 -5.79
N ASN A 31 -12.33 0.69 -6.62
CA ASN A 31 -13.78 0.78 -6.48
C ASN A 31 -14.39 -0.59 -6.20
N PHE A 32 -15.67 -0.57 -5.83
CA PHE A 32 -16.47 -1.79 -5.86
C PHE A 32 -16.42 -2.41 -7.27
N GLY A 33 -16.18 -3.72 -7.33
CA GLY A 33 -16.13 -4.49 -8.57
C GLY A 33 -14.73 -4.65 -9.18
N ASP A 34 -13.71 -3.92 -8.70
CA ASP A 34 -12.33 -4.21 -9.11
C ASP A 34 -11.89 -5.59 -8.59
N CYS A 35 -10.89 -6.18 -9.26
CA CYS A 35 -10.40 -7.53 -8.93
C CYS A 35 -8.87 -7.56 -8.80
N PRO A 36 -8.27 -6.84 -7.84
CA PRO A 36 -6.85 -6.96 -7.53
C PRO A 36 -6.48 -8.39 -7.15
N THR A 37 -5.46 -8.94 -7.79
CA THR A 37 -4.98 -10.30 -7.55
C THR A 37 -3.87 -10.33 -6.51
N VAL A 38 -3.62 -11.50 -5.92
CA VAL A 38 -2.48 -11.71 -5.02
C VAL A 38 -1.18 -11.64 -5.83
N HIS A 39 -0.27 -10.75 -5.44
CA HIS A 39 1.00 -10.53 -6.12
C HIS A 39 2.13 -10.23 -5.14
N THR A 40 3.35 -10.34 -5.63
CA THR A 40 4.55 -9.73 -5.03
C THR A 40 4.88 -8.48 -5.84
N ASP A 41 5.52 -7.50 -5.20
CA ASP A 41 5.91 -6.26 -5.86
C ASP A 41 7.28 -6.35 -6.53
N TYR A 42 8.13 -7.22 -5.99
CA TYR A 42 9.47 -7.51 -6.49
C TYR A 42 9.98 -8.81 -5.86
N ASP A 43 10.85 -9.53 -6.57
CA ASP A 43 11.32 -10.86 -6.15
C ASP A 43 12.77 -10.86 -5.61
N ALA A 44 13.35 -9.69 -5.34
CA ALA A 44 14.70 -9.56 -4.80
C ALA A 44 14.72 -8.93 -3.41
N GLU A 45 15.77 -9.25 -2.65
CA GLU A 45 16.06 -8.62 -1.37
C GLU A 45 16.27 -7.12 -1.49
N ARG A 46 16.11 -6.40 -0.36
CA ARG A 46 16.23 -4.94 -0.26
C ARG A 46 15.13 -4.13 -0.94
N HIS A 47 14.17 -4.76 -1.62
CA HIS A 47 13.00 -4.08 -2.16
C HIS A 47 11.87 -4.03 -1.14
N TYR A 48 11.26 -2.85 -1.00
CA TYR A 48 10.17 -2.61 -0.05
C TYR A 48 9.05 -1.81 -0.71
N THR A 49 7.85 -1.98 -0.18
CA THR A 49 6.69 -1.18 -0.54
C THR A 49 6.15 -0.46 0.68
N MET A 50 5.86 0.83 0.49
CA MET A 50 5.13 1.65 1.44
C MET A 50 3.77 2.01 0.87
N LEU A 51 2.71 1.80 1.65
CA LEU A 51 1.36 2.26 1.35
C LEU A 51 0.93 3.31 2.38
N TYR A 52 0.43 4.44 1.91
CA TYR A 52 -0.19 5.47 2.72
C TYR A 52 -1.69 5.56 2.40
N TYR A 53 -2.54 5.36 3.40
CA TYR A 53 -4.00 5.39 3.25
C TYR A 53 -4.52 6.82 3.37
N VAL A 54 -4.90 7.41 2.23
CA VAL A 54 -5.21 8.85 2.13
C VAL A 54 -6.68 9.20 2.37
N ASN A 55 -7.57 8.20 2.38
CA ASN A 55 -8.98 8.44 2.64
C ASN A 55 -9.16 9.08 4.04
N PRO A 56 -9.96 10.16 4.17
CA PRO A 56 -10.11 10.89 5.43
C PRO A 56 -10.93 10.12 6.48
N MET A 57 -11.71 9.12 6.04
CA MET A 57 -12.47 8.22 6.89
C MET A 57 -12.53 6.83 6.25
N TRP A 58 -12.78 5.84 7.09
CA TRP A 58 -13.07 4.49 6.65
C TRP A 58 -13.97 3.78 7.66
N HIS A 59 -14.95 3.02 7.17
CA HIS A 59 -15.85 2.21 8.01
C HIS A 59 -15.52 0.73 7.89
N ALA A 60 -15.74 -0.02 8.97
CA ALA A 60 -15.45 -1.45 9.03
C ALA A 60 -16.20 -2.24 7.95
N ASP A 61 -17.45 -1.87 7.65
CA ASP A 61 -18.29 -2.55 6.67
C ASP A 61 -17.91 -2.24 5.21
N TRP A 62 -16.94 -1.35 4.98
CA TRP A 62 -16.49 -0.99 3.64
C TRP A 62 -15.43 -1.94 3.08
N SER A 63 -14.95 -2.92 3.83
CA SER A 63 -13.83 -3.79 3.41
C SER A 63 -12.60 -2.94 3.06
N GLY A 64 -11.85 -3.25 1.98
CA GLY A 64 -10.74 -2.41 1.54
C GLY A 64 -9.41 -2.64 2.27
N GLU A 65 -9.26 -3.74 2.99
CA GLU A 65 -8.01 -4.06 3.68
C GLU A 65 -6.88 -4.36 2.69
N THR A 66 -5.64 -4.10 3.08
CA THR A 66 -4.50 -4.74 2.43
C THR A 66 -4.25 -6.07 3.13
N VAL A 67 -4.36 -7.16 2.39
CA VAL A 67 -4.25 -8.52 2.92
C VAL A 67 -2.94 -9.12 2.47
N PHE A 68 -2.21 -9.70 3.42
CA PHE A 68 -0.95 -10.40 3.22
C PHE A 68 -1.15 -11.88 3.42
N TYR A 69 -0.52 -12.67 2.57
CA TYR A 69 -0.62 -14.12 2.51
C TYR A 69 0.70 -14.78 2.89
N ASN A 70 0.64 -16.05 3.27
CA ASN A 70 1.83 -16.90 3.31
C ASN A 70 2.40 -17.10 1.89
N GLU A 71 3.60 -17.69 1.80
CA GLU A 71 4.27 -17.92 0.52
C GLU A 71 3.48 -18.84 -0.43
N ALA A 72 2.76 -19.82 0.13
CA ALA A 72 1.90 -20.74 -0.61
C ALA A 72 0.62 -20.06 -1.19
N ARG A 73 0.29 -18.85 -0.70
CA ARG A 73 -0.88 -18.05 -1.11
C ARG A 73 -2.22 -18.71 -0.81
N ASP A 74 -2.26 -19.62 0.15
CA ASP A 74 -3.45 -20.37 0.56
C ASP A 74 -4.01 -19.93 1.92
N ASP A 75 -3.28 -19.10 2.68
CA ASP A 75 -3.75 -18.55 3.95
C ASP A 75 -3.35 -17.08 4.16
N ILE A 76 -4.19 -16.36 4.89
CA ILE A 76 -4.01 -14.96 5.25
C ILE A 76 -3.19 -14.89 6.54
N ILE A 77 -2.01 -14.27 6.47
CA ILE A 77 -1.13 -14.10 7.65
C ILE A 77 -1.35 -12.74 8.33
N LYS A 78 -1.82 -11.74 7.60
CA LYS A 78 -2.11 -10.41 8.13
C LYS A 78 -3.13 -9.68 7.28
N SER A 79 -4.01 -8.93 7.93
CA SER A 79 -4.86 -7.95 7.27
C SER A 79 -4.65 -6.58 7.90
N VAL A 80 -4.53 -5.55 7.06
CA VAL A 80 -4.35 -4.16 7.49
C VAL A 80 -5.57 -3.35 7.09
N TYR A 81 -6.33 -2.95 8.10
CA TYR A 81 -7.45 -2.02 7.97
C TYR A 81 -6.97 -0.65 7.48
N PRO A 82 -7.65 -0.01 6.51
CA PRO A 82 -7.23 1.25 5.90
C PRO A 82 -7.61 2.46 6.77
N THR A 83 -7.01 2.54 7.96
CA THR A 83 -7.18 3.69 8.86
C THR A 83 -6.65 4.97 8.19
N PRO A 84 -7.40 6.10 8.24
CA PRO A 84 -6.93 7.38 7.73
C PRO A 84 -5.53 7.75 8.25
N GLY A 85 -4.63 8.12 7.34
CA GLY A 85 -3.27 8.53 7.69
C GLY A 85 -2.32 7.38 8.04
N ARG A 86 -2.77 6.12 8.01
CA ARG A 86 -1.91 4.97 8.31
C ARG A 86 -0.86 4.78 7.21
N ILE A 87 0.31 4.32 7.63
CA ILE A 87 1.36 3.83 6.74
C ILE A 87 1.53 2.32 6.98
N THR A 88 1.69 1.57 5.90
CA THR A 88 2.12 0.16 5.94
C THR A 88 3.39 0.02 5.12
N PHE A 89 4.45 -0.49 5.74
CA PHE A 89 5.75 -0.66 5.14
C PHE A 89 6.15 -2.13 5.24
N PHE A 90 6.47 -2.76 4.12
CA PHE A 90 6.70 -4.21 4.08
C PHE A 90 7.70 -4.61 3.00
N ASP A 91 8.29 -5.80 3.15
CA ASP A 91 9.18 -6.41 2.18
C ASP A 91 8.39 -6.74 0.89
N ALA A 92 8.90 -6.28 -0.26
CA ALA A 92 8.20 -6.38 -1.54
C ALA A 92 7.94 -7.83 -2.00
N ARG A 93 8.61 -8.82 -1.39
CA ARG A 93 8.45 -10.24 -1.68
C ARG A 93 7.26 -10.87 -0.98
N ILE A 94 6.62 -10.18 -0.03
CA ILE A 94 5.47 -10.74 0.70
C ILE A 94 4.25 -10.74 -0.23
N PRO A 95 3.61 -11.91 -0.49
CA PRO A 95 2.41 -11.97 -1.31
C PRO A 95 1.26 -11.19 -0.66
N HIS A 96 0.64 -10.30 -1.42
CA HIS A 96 -0.43 -9.45 -0.91
C HIS A 96 -1.44 -9.08 -1.98
N SER A 97 -2.62 -8.64 -1.55
CA SER A 97 -3.62 -8.02 -2.42
C SER A 97 -4.35 -6.91 -1.68
N ALA A 98 -4.80 -5.89 -2.40
CA ALA A 98 -5.87 -5.05 -1.89
C ALA A 98 -7.17 -5.85 -1.90
N ARG A 99 -8.02 -5.71 -0.89
CA ARG A 99 -9.44 -6.05 -1.02
C ARG A 99 -10.14 -4.86 -1.64
N THR A 100 -11.13 -5.12 -2.48
CA THR A 100 -11.95 -4.03 -2.99
C THR A 100 -12.89 -3.50 -1.94
N PRO A 101 -13.27 -2.22 -2.05
CA PRO A 101 -14.39 -1.70 -1.29
C PRO A 101 -15.64 -2.55 -1.51
N SER A 102 -16.42 -2.70 -0.45
CA SER A 102 -17.74 -3.33 -0.53
C SER A 102 -18.72 -2.46 -1.33
N ARG A 103 -19.85 -3.05 -1.74
CA ARG A 103 -20.91 -2.34 -2.48
C ARG A 103 -21.51 -1.17 -1.71
N THR A 104 -21.39 -1.15 -0.39
CA THR A 104 -21.93 -0.10 0.49
C THR A 104 -20.94 1.04 0.73
N CYS A 105 -19.74 0.97 0.14
CA CYS A 105 -18.77 2.06 0.19
C CYS A 105 -18.99 3.02 -0.99
N ASP A 106 -19.36 4.25 -0.69
CA ASP A 106 -19.54 5.31 -1.69
C ASP A 106 -18.21 6.00 -2.08
N PHE A 107 -17.08 5.54 -1.52
CA PHE A 107 -15.76 6.15 -1.72
C PHE A 107 -14.82 5.25 -2.49
N ILE A 108 -14.00 5.88 -3.34
CA ILE A 108 -12.86 5.22 -3.96
C ILE A 108 -11.79 5.01 -2.88
N ARG A 109 -11.27 3.78 -2.77
CA ARG A 109 -10.12 3.50 -1.91
C ARG A 109 -8.86 4.00 -2.58
N TYR A 110 -8.26 5.03 -2.00
CA TYR A 110 -7.01 5.58 -2.46
C TYR A 110 -5.85 5.17 -1.54
N THR A 111 -4.75 4.72 -2.14
CA THR A 111 -3.48 4.58 -1.44
C THR A 111 -2.36 5.18 -2.26
N ILE A 112 -1.46 5.93 -1.63
CA ILE A 112 -0.19 6.30 -2.26
C ILE A 112 0.78 5.15 -2.02
N ALA A 113 1.28 4.57 -3.10
CA ALA A 113 2.28 3.51 -3.08
C ALA A 113 3.65 4.08 -3.44
N ALA A 114 4.65 3.86 -2.59
CA ALA A 114 6.05 4.11 -2.90
C ALA A 114 6.82 2.79 -2.99
N LYS A 115 7.66 2.65 -4.01
CA LYS A 115 8.56 1.51 -4.22
C LYS A 115 9.97 1.92 -3.84
N LEU A 116 10.57 1.20 -2.90
CA LEU A 116 11.80 1.60 -2.24
C LEU A 116 12.86 0.51 -2.36
N ILE A 117 14.13 0.94 -2.42
CA ILE A 117 15.30 0.05 -2.35
C ILE A 117 16.14 0.46 -1.15
N LYS A 118 16.48 -0.48 -0.28
CA LYS A 118 17.36 -0.23 0.87
C LYS A 118 18.82 -0.09 0.42
N LYS A 119 19.48 0.98 0.86
CA LYS A 119 20.91 1.24 0.62
C LYS A 119 21.79 0.19 1.31
#